data_AF-A0A958T3Q0-F1
#
_entry.id   AF-A0A958T3Q0-F1
#
_cell.length_a   1.000
_cell.length_b   1.000
_cell.length_c   1.000
_cell.angle_alpha   90.00
_cell.angle_beta   90.00
_cell.angle_gamma   90.00
#
_symmetry.space_group_name_H-M   'P 1'
#
loop_
_entity.id
_entity.type
_entity.pdbx_description
1 polymer ?
#
loop_
_entity_poly.entity_id
_entity_poly.type
_entity_poly.pdbx_seq_one_letter_code
_entity_poly.pdbx_strand_id
1 'polypeptide(L)'
;VLSNLPEDSRKATLKIFEGDESIETSLGTLTLEDVNAMGQSISQIVYVDKDLLKFPLTVRHWEKGDYFYPFGMQGKKKLSKFFKDEKYSALEKEKALVLCSKDNIVWVLNKRLDNRFKVTQDTQNILKISILT
;
A
#
# COMPACT_ATOMS: atom_id res chain seq x y z
N VAL A 1 15.90 35.71 -10.69
CA VAL A 1 15.76 34.43 -11.41
C VAL A 1 15.58 33.35 -10.36
N LEU A 2 14.33 33.10 -9.96
CA LEU A 2 13.98 32.09 -8.96
C LEU A 2 13.46 30.85 -9.69
N SER A 3 13.67 29.69 -9.07
CA SER A 3 13.09 28.37 -9.36
C SER A 3 13.94 27.39 -10.19
N ASN A 4 14.96 26.85 -9.54
CA ASN A 4 15.27 25.42 -9.67
C ASN A 4 15.15 24.80 -8.28
N LEU A 5 13.92 24.61 -7.81
CA LEU A 5 13.67 23.55 -6.83
C LEU A 5 13.58 22.25 -7.64
N PRO A 6 14.38 21.21 -7.35
CA PRO A 6 14.26 19.95 -8.07
C PRO A 6 12.83 19.40 -7.92
N GLU A 7 12.24 18.90 -9.01
CA GLU A 7 10.88 18.35 -9.07
C GLU A 7 10.59 17.25 -8.02
N ASP A 8 11.65 16.73 -7.38
CA ASP A 8 11.63 15.66 -6.39
C ASP A 8 11.14 16.08 -4.99
N SER A 9 11.07 17.39 -4.69
CA SER A 9 10.80 17.89 -3.34
C SER A 9 9.33 17.82 -2.88
N ARG A 10 8.46 17.04 -3.55
CA ARG A 10 7.01 16.99 -3.27
C ARG A 10 6.44 15.61 -2.92
N LYS A 11 7.23 14.54 -2.90
CA LYS A 11 6.74 13.19 -2.52
C LYS A 11 7.11 12.86 -1.08
N ALA A 12 6.36 13.40 -0.12
CA ALA A 12 6.53 13.05 1.29
C ALA A 12 6.30 11.54 1.48
N THR A 13 7.24 10.88 2.16
CA THR A 13 7.06 9.50 2.63
C THR A 13 6.58 9.55 4.06
N LEU A 14 5.38 9.04 4.31
CA LEU A 14 4.81 8.92 5.63
C LEU A 14 5.29 7.61 6.25
N LYS A 15 5.57 7.61 7.56
CA LYS A 15 6.00 6.43 8.31
C LYS A 15 4.92 6.07 9.32
N ILE A 16 4.64 4.78 9.42
CA ILE A 16 3.72 4.19 10.40
C ILE A 16 4.57 3.24 11.23
N PHE A 17 4.76 3.57 12.50
CA PHE A 17 5.52 2.75 13.44
C PHE A 17 4.64 1.65 14.02
N GLU A 18 5.30 0.65 14.61
CA GLU A 18 4.58 -0.41 15.29
C GLU A 18 3.84 0.17 16.51
N GLY A 19 2.53 -0.08 16.58
CA GLY A 19 1.63 0.51 17.58
C GLY A 19 0.87 1.74 17.11
N ASP A 20 1.20 2.32 15.95
CA ASP A 20 0.39 3.39 15.36
C ASP A 20 -0.94 2.82 14.84
N GLU A 21 -2.05 3.44 15.24
CA GLU A 21 -3.40 3.00 14.85
C GLU A 21 -3.90 3.70 13.58
N SER A 22 -3.36 4.87 13.26
CA SER A 22 -3.79 5.61 12.07
C SER A 22 -2.77 6.63 11.56
N ILE A 23 -2.91 7.01 10.30
CA ILE A 23 -2.16 8.10 9.69
C ILE A 23 -2.98 8.81 8.59
N GLU A 24 -2.86 10.13 8.52
CA GLU A 24 -3.50 10.93 7.48
C GLU A 24 -2.76 10.82 6.14
N THR A 25 -3.52 10.61 5.06
CA THR A 25 -2.98 10.52 3.69
C THR A 25 -3.81 11.35 2.72
N SER A 26 -3.33 11.56 1.49
CA SER A 26 -4.11 12.23 0.44
C SER A 26 -5.33 11.43 -0.04
N LEU A 27 -5.52 10.19 0.43
CA LEU A 27 -6.67 9.33 0.11
C LEU A 27 -7.68 9.23 1.27
N GLY A 28 -7.42 9.89 2.40
CA GLY A 28 -8.16 9.75 3.66
C GLY A 28 -7.28 9.21 4.79
N THR A 29 -7.90 8.89 5.92
CA THR A 29 -7.24 8.32 7.10
C THR A 29 -7.00 6.84 6.89
N LEU A 30 -5.74 6.43 6.85
CA LEU A 30 -5.34 5.02 6.83
C LEU A 30 -5.33 4.50 8.27
N THR A 31 -6.12 3.48 8.57
CA THR A 31 -6.23 2.87 9.92
C THR A 31 -5.66 1.45 9.94
N LEU A 32 -5.12 1.06 11.09
CA LEU A 32 -4.50 -0.23 11.37
C LEU A 32 -5.17 -0.82 12.62
N GLU A 33 -5.73 -2.01 12.50
CA GLU A 33 -6.51 -2.67 13.56
C GLU A 33 -6.14 -4.16 13.63
N ASP A 34 -5.71 -4.63 14.80
CA ASP A 34 -5.54 -6.06 15.06
C ASP A 34 -6.92 -6.72 15.16
N VAL A 35 -7.15 -7.78 14.37
CA VAL A 35 -8.44 -8.47 14.30
C VAL A 35 -8.28 -9.98 14.44
N ASN A 36 -9.30 -10.65 14.99
CA ASN A 36 -9.28 -12.10 15.16
C ASN A 36 -9.68 -12.87 13.89
N ALA A 37 -10.29 -12.21 12.91
CA ALA A 37 -10.76 -12.84 11.68
C ALA A 37 -10.87 -11.84 10.53
N MET A 38 -10.78 -12.33 9.30
CA MET A 38 -11.10 -11.54 8.12
C MET A 38 -12.61 -11.27 8.02
N GLY A 39 -12.95 -10.04 7.64
CA GLY A 39 -14.31 -9.63 7.31
C GLY A 39 -14.47 -9.37 5.81
N GLN A 40 -15.34 -8.43 5.45
CA GLN A 40 -15.55 -8.07 4.05
C GLN A 40 -14.31 -7.37 3.47
N SER A 41 -13.72 -7.95 2.43
CA SER A 41 -12.64 -7.29 1.67
C SER A 41 -13.24 -6.51 0.51
N ILE A 42 -13.32 -5.19 0.67
CA ILE A 42 -13.62 -4.25 -0.39
C ILE A 42 -12.34 -3.50 -0.79
N SER A 43 -12.39 -2.72 -1.87
CA SER A 43 -11.18 -2.04 -2.39
C SER A 43 -10.44 -1.18 -1.36
N GLN A 44 -11.13 -0.65 -0.34
CA GLN A 44 -10.59 0.20 0.74
C GLN A 44 -10.12 -0.59 1.97
N ILE A 45 -10.29 -1.91 2.01
CA ILE A 45 -9.97 -2.76 3.17
C ILE A 45 -9.15 -3.97 2.72
N VAL A 46 -7.98 -4.13 3.34
CA VAL A 46 -7.16 -5.34 3.18
C VAL A 46 -6.88 -5.98 4.53
N TYR A 47 -6.76 -7.29 4.52
CA TYR A 47 -6.31 -8.08 5.66
C TYR A 47 -4.95 -8.67 5.30
N VAL A 48 -3.98 -8.48 6.18
CA VAL A 48 -2.61 -8.95 5.99
C VAL A 48 -2.15 -9.79 7.16
N ASP A 49 -1.24 -10.71 6.87
CA ASP A 49 -0.48 -11.41 7.90
C ASP A 49 0.50 -10.42 8.53
N LYS A 50 0.26 -10.06 9.80
CA LYS A 50 1.04 -9.06 10.53
C LYS A 50 2.47 -9.52 10.76
N ASP A 51 2.70 -10.81 10.93
CA ASP A 51 4.01 -11.38 11.26
C ASP A 51 4.99 -11.28 10.08
N LEU A 52 4.44 -11.17 8.86
CA LEU A 52 5.21 -10.93 7.63
C LEU A 52 5.63 -9.47 7.46
N LEU A 53 5.03 -8.53 8.20
CA LEU A 53 5.39 -7.13 8.15
C LEU A 53 6.73 -6.86 8.87
N LYS A 54 7.36 -5.77 8.44
CA LYS A 54 8.55 -5.16 9.01
C LYS A 54 8.30 -3.66 9.11
N PHE A 55 8.21 -3.18 10.35
CA PHE A 55 8.02 -1.77 10.68
C PHE A 55 9.35 -0.99 10.65
N PRO A 56 9.32 0.34 10.47
CA PRO A 56 8.13 1.13 10.16
C PRO A 56 7.61 0.80 8.75
N LEU A 57 6.28 0.77 8.60
CA LEU A 57 5.66 0.78 7.29
C LEU A 57 5.79 2.17 6.69
N THR A 58 5.79 2.26 5.37
CA THR A 58 5.85 3.54 4.67
C THR A 58 4.72 3.69 3.70
N VAL A 59 4.06 4.85 3.70
CA VAL A 59 3.15 5.26 2.64
C VAL A 59 3.86 6.28 1.77
N ARG A 60 3.99 5.98 0.49
CA ARG A 60 4.61 6.86 -0.50
C ARG A 60 3.91 6.79 -1.84
N HIS A 61 4.19 7.76 -2.70
CA HIS A 61 3.84 7.61 -4.11
C HIS A 61 4.59 6.44 -4.73
N TRP A 62 3.97 5.79 -5.70
CA TRP A 62 4.66 4.79 -6.51
C TRP A 62 5.84 5.42 -7.27
N GLU A 63 6.81 4.57 -7.60
CA GLU A 63 8.04 4.93 -8.30
C GLU A 63 8.27 4.05 -9.53
N LYS A 64 8.96 4.60 -10.53
CA LYS A 64 9.27 3.85 -11.74
C LYS A 64 10.25 2.73 -11.42
N GLY A 65 9.81 1.49 -11.63
CA GLY A 65 10.59 0.30 -11.31
C GLY A 65 9.92 -0.54 -10.22
N ASP A 66 9.01 0.06 -9.46
CA ASP A 66 8.20 -0.65 -8.47
C ASP A 66 7.52 -1.87 -9.07
N TYR A 67 7.51 -2.92 -8.26
CA TYR A 67 6.85 -4.16 -8.58
C TYR A 67 6.27 -4.79 -7.31
N PHE A 68 5.29 -5.64 -7.52
CA PHE A 68 4.63 -6.39 -6.46
C PHE A 68 4.13 -7.72 -7.02
N TYR A 69 3.54 -8.55 -6.18
CA TYR A 69 2.95 -9.84 -6.57
C TYR A 69 1.44 -9.71 -6.38
N PRO A 70 0.65 -9.30 -7.39
CA PRO A 70 -0.76 -8.96 -7.17
C PRO A 70 -1.56 -10.16 -6.65
N PHE A 71 -2.34 -9.97 -5.58
CA PHE A 71 -3.20 -11.00 -5.04
C PHE A 71 -4.20 -11.52 -6.09
N GLY A 72 -4.29 -12.85 -6.22
CA GLY A 72 -5.10 -13.53 -7.24
C GLY A 72 -4.46 -13.58 -8.64
N MET A 73 -3.20 -13.12 -8.80
CA MET A 73 -2.43 -13.24 -10.03
C MET A 73 -1.16 -14.08 -9.82
N GLN A 74 -0.66 -14.69 -10.89
CA GLN A 74 0.59 -15.44 -10.84
C GLN A 74 1.80 -14.53 -11.09
N GLY A 75 2.80 -14.64 -10.21
CA GLY A 75 4.11 -14.01 -10.37
C GLY A 75 4.16 -12.51 -10.08
N LYS A 76 5.33 -11.95 -10.39
CA LYS A 76 5.69 -10.54 -10.17
C LYS A 76 5.17 -9.66 -11.30
N LYS A 77 4.69 -8.46 -10.96
CA LYS A 77 4.20 -7.45 -11.91
C LYS A 77 4.76 -6.07 -11.60
N LYS A 78 5.24 -5.37 -12.62
CA LYS A 78 5.61 -3.94 -12.50
C LYS A 78 4.35 -3.11 -12.27
N LEU A 79 4.40 -2.13 -11.35
CA LEU A 79 3.26 -1.24 -11.10
C LEU A 79 2.86 -0.46 -12.35
N SER A 80 3.84 -0.03 -13.16
CA SER A 80 3.56 0.65 -14.44
C SER A 80 2.69 -0.19 -15.39
N LYS A 81 2.87 -1.53 -15.39
CA LYS A 81 2.03 -2.45 -16.17
C LYS A 81 0.68 -2.69 -15.49
N PHE A 82 0.66 -2.85 -14.17
CA PHE A 82 -0.57 -2.96 -13.40
C PHE A 82 -1.51 -1.76 -13.64
N PHE A 83 -1.01 -0.54 -13.53
CA PHE A 83 -1.79 0.67 -13.78
C PHE A 83 -2.32 0.76 -15.21
N LYS A 84 -1.56 0.28 -16.21
CA LYS A 84 -2.05 0.20 -17.59
C LYS A 84 -3.23 -0.77 -17.71
N ASP A 85 -3.11 -1.94 -17.09
CA ASP A 85 -4.17 -2.97 -17.12
C ASP A 85 -5.44 -2.50 -16.39
N GLU A 86 -5.27 -1.75 -15.30
CA GLU A 86 -6.34 -1.08 -14.53
C GLU A 86 -6.84 0.23 -15.19
N LYS A 87 -6.35 0.56 -16.39
CA LYS A 87 -6.74 1.75 -17.19
C LYS A 87 -6.56 3.09 -16.49
N TYR A 88 -5.52 3.22 -15.67
CA TYR A 88 -5.18 4.49 -15.03
C TYR A 88 -4.83 5.58 -16.05
N SER A 89 -5.40 6.76 -15.87
CA SER A 89 -4.93 8.00 -16.47
C SER A 89 -3.56 8.41 -15.92
N ALA A 90 -2.89 9.35 -16.60
CA ALA A 90 -1.60 9.88 -16.13
C ALA A 90 -1.72 10.50 -14.72
N LEU A 91 -2.82 11.22 -14.46
CA LEU A 91 -3.09 11.87 -13.18
C LEU A 91 -3.34 10.86 -12.05
N GLU A 92 -4.15 9.81 -12.30
CA GLU A 92 -4.37 8.75 -11.31
C GLU A 92 -3.07 8.02 -10.99
N LYS A 93 -2.23 7.79 -12.01
CA LYS A 93 -0.93 7.19 -11.84
C LYS A 93 -0.05 8.06 -10.97
N GLU A 94 0.05 9.36 -11.24
CA GLU A 94 0.85 10.30 -10.44
C GLU A 94 0.42 10.31 -8.96
N LYS A 95 -0.89 10.27 -8.70
CA LYS A 95 -1.46 10.27 -7.35
C LYS A 95 -1.48 8.91 -6.66
N ALA A 96 -1.11 7.83 -7.34
CA ALA A 96 -1.18 6.49 -6.78
C ALA A 96 -0.20 6.33 -5.59
N LEU A 97 -0.77 5.96 -4.44
CA LEU A 97 -0.03 5.65 -3.23
C LEU A 97 0.15 4.14 -3.06
N VAL A 98 1.26 3.77 -2.43
CA VAL A 98 1.57 2.40 -2.03
C VAL A 98 1.94 2.37 -0.56
N LEU A 99 1.46 1.34 0.12
CA LEU A 99 1.94 0.94 1.45
C LEU A 99 3.07 -0.06 1.26
N CYS A 100 4.21 0.18 1.90
CA CYS A 100 5.38 -0.68 1.84
C CYS A 100 5.81 -1.14 3.23
N SER A 101 6.37 -2.35 3.27
CA SER A 101 7.14 -2.87 4.39
C SER A 101 8.58 -3.06 3.92
N LYS A 102 9.49 -2.24 4.45
CA LYS A 102 10.82 -2.01 3.85
C LYS A 102 10.67 -1.72 2.34
N ASP A 103 11.38 -2.47 1.50
CA ASP A 103 11.38 -2.29 0.04
C ASP A 103 10.22 -3.01 -0.68
N ASN A 104 9.36 -3.72 0.06
CA ASN A 104 8.29 -4.50 -0.51
C ASN A 104 6.96 -3.78 -0.43
N ILE A 105 6.28 -3.63 -1.57
CA ILE A 105 4.89 -3.18 -1.60
C ILE A 105 4.00 -4.23 -0.94
N VAL A 106 3.23 -3.79 0.04
CA VAL A 106 2.19 -4.56 0.73
C VAL A 106 0.86 -4.34 0.04
N TRP A 107 0.51 -3.09 -0.25
CA TRP A 107 -0.79 -2.74 -0.82
C TRP A 107 -0.67 -1.54 -1.76
N VAL A 108 -1.21 -1.68 -2.97
CA VAL A 108 -1.53 -0.52 -3.82
C VAL A 108 -2.84 0.05 -3.27
N LEU A 109 -2.76 1.20 -2.59
CA LEU A 109 -3.88 1.75 -1.82
C LEU A 109 -5.13 1.88 -2.69
N ASN A 110 -6.29 1.51 -2.12
CA ASN A 110 -7.59 1.43 -2.80
C ASN A 110 -7.67 0.47 -4.01
N LYS A 111 -6.71 -0.46 -4.18
CA LYS A 111 -6.69 -1.36 -5.34
C LYS A 111 -6.38 -2.81 -5.04
N ARG A 112 -5.13 -3.13 -4.69
CA ARG A 112 -4.66 -4.53 -4.76
C ARG A 112 -3.57 -4.85 -3.75
N LEU A 113 -3.83 -5.88 -2.94
CA LEU A 113 -2.88 -6.47 -2.01
C LEU A 113 -1.74 -7.22 -2.75
N ASP A 114 -0.55 -7.24 -2.17
CA ASP A 114 0.53 -8.14 -2.55
C ASP A 114 0.33 -9.53 -1.90
N ASN A 115 0.28 -10.56 -2.74
CA ASN A 115 0.04 -11.96 -2.40
C ASN A 115 1.01 -12.53 -1.38
N ARG A 116 2.18 -11.93 -1.19
CA ARG A 116 3.15 -12.37 -0.17
C ARG A 116 2.73 -12.00 1.24
N PHE A 117 1.85 -11.02 1.42
CA PHE A 117 1.37 -10.55 2.73
C PHE A 117 -0.06 -11.02 3.04
N LYS A 118 -0.61 -11.93 2.23
CA LYS A 118 -1.98 -12.43 2.42
C LYS A 118 -2.10 -13.21 3.72
N VAL A 119 -3.28 -13.16 4.31
CA VAL A 119 -3.69 -14.11 5.35
C VAL A 119 -3.78 -15.51 4.76
N THR A 120 -3.28 -16.49 5.49
CA THR A 120 -3.35 -17.93 5.18
C THR A 120 -3.96 -18.68 6.34
N GLN A 121 -4.07 -20.01 6.23
CA GLN A 121 -4.51 -20.86 7.34
C GLN A 121 -3.51 -20.87 8.51
N ASP A 122 -2.24 -20.53 8.24
CA ASP A 122 -1.17 -20.54 9.24
C ASP A 122 -0.98 -19.17 9.92
N THR A 123 -1.66 -18.12 9.43
CA THR A 123 -1.55 -16.77 9.97
C THR A 123 -2.08 -16.71 11.40
N GLN A 124 -1.24 -16.25 12.33
CA GLN A 124 -1.59 -16.11 13.75
C GLN A 124 -2.09 -14.71 14.08
N ASN A 125 -1.44 -13.68 13.53
CA ASN A 125 -1.79 -12.29 13.77
C ASN A 125 -2.31 -11.65 12.48
N ILE A 126 -3.59 -11.25 12.47
CA ILE A 126 -4.20 -10.58 11.32
C ILE A 126 -4.27 -9.08 11.60
N LEU A 127 -3.70 -8.30 10.69
CA LEU A 127 -3.85 -6.85 10.69
C LEU A 127 -4.83 -6.45 9.61
N LYS A 128 -5.91 -5.76 10.00
CA LYS A 128 -6.82 -5.08 9.09
C LYS A 128 -6.28 -3.68 8.83
N ILE A 129 -6.18 -3.33 7.56
CA ILE A 129 -5.78 -2.00 7.11
C ILE A 129 -6.91 -1.43 6.27
N SER A 130 -7.39 -0.23 6.61
CA SER A 130 -8.51 0.41 5.92
C SER A 130 -8.31 1.89 5.66
N ILE A 131 -8.98 2.43 4.64
CA ILE A 131 -9.01 3.86 4.35
C ILE A 131 -10.41 4.40 4.68
N LEU A 132 -10.48 5.34 5.62
CA LEU A 132 -11.68 6.07 5.99
C LEU A 132 -11.66 7.45 5.31
N THR A 133 -12.79 7.86 4.74
CA THR A 133 -12.94 9.11 3.96
C THR A 133 -13.98 10.01 4.58
#